data_AF-A0A178VY67-F1
#
_entry.id   AF-A0A178VY67-F1
#
_cell.length_a   1.000
_cell.length_b   1.000
_cell.length_c   1.000
_cell.angle_alpha   90.00
_cell.angle_beta   90.00
_cell.angle_gamma   90.00
#
_symmetry.space_group_name_H-M   'P 1'
#
loop_
_entity.id
_entity.type
_entity.pdbx_description
1 polymer ?
#
loop_
_entity_poly.entity_id
_entity_poly.type
_entity_poly.pdbx_seq_one_letter_code
_entity_poly.pdbx_strand_id
1 'polypeptide(L)'
;MPVRTSAHVPLPVLFFSGQTFSSEFPETTDAKHEALETYGSDLTEMARQGKLPPLIGRDDEVNRCIQILCRMTESNPVIIGEPGVGKTAIVEG
;
A
#
# COMPACT_ATOMS: atom_id res chain seq x y z
N MET A 1 -40.46 12.04 -57.65
CA MET A 1 -41.20 13.04 -56.85
C MET A 1 -40.78 12.84 -55.39
N PRO A 2 -40.29 13.88 -54.68
CA PRO A 2 -39.19 13.75 -53.69
C PRO A 2 -39.58 14.14 -52.25
N VAL A 3 -38.77 13.76 -51.23
CA VAL A 3 -38.37 14.64 -50.10
C VAL A 3 -37.20 14.06 -49.26
N ARG A 4 -36.05 14.76 -49.32
CA ARG A 4 -35.06 15.16 -48.28
C ARG A 4 -34.54 14.10 -47.27
N THR A 5 -33.24 13.76 -47.23
CA THR A 5 -32.08 14.52 -46.69
C THR A 5 -32.13 14.75 -45.17
N SER A 6 -31.32 14.01 -44.39
CA SER A 6 -30.17 14.51 -43.60
C SER A 6 -29.73 13.49 -42.54
N ALA A 7 -28.40 13.42 -42.34
CA ALA A 7 -27.68 12.64 -41.35
C ALA A 7 -28.07 12.96 -39.88
N HIS A 8 -27.99 11.97 -38.97
CA HIS A 8 -27.20 12.06 -37.72
C HIS A 8 -27.27 10.76 -36.87
N VAL A 9 -26.10 10.12 -36.68
CA VAL A 9 -25.51 9.44 -35.50
C VAL A 9 -26.37 8.46 -34.64
N PRO A 10 -25.85 7.25 -34.30
CA PRO A 10 -26.53 6.30 -33.43
C PRO A 10 -26.42 6.72 -31.95
N LEU A 11 -27.56 6.75 -31.25
CA LEU A 11 -27.62 6.88 -29.80
C LEU A 11 -27.40 5.49 -29.14
N PRO A 12 -26.66 5.40 -28.02
CA PRO A 12 -26.42 4.15 -27.33
C PRO A 12 -27.66 3.75 -26.53
N VAL A 13 -28.05 2.49 -26.70
CA VAL A 13 -29.20 1.86 -26.06
C VAL A 13 -28.91 1.71 -24.56
N LEU A 14 -29.73 2.35 -23.73
CA LEU A 14 -29.74 2.27 -22.27
C LEU A 14 -29.95 0.83 -21.79
N PHE A 15 -28.95 0.28 -21.10
CA PHE A 15 -29.01 -1.00 -20.38
C PHE A 15 -29.00 -0.73 -18.88
N PHE A 16 -30.03 -1.19 -18.18
CA PHE A 16 -30.19 -1.05 -16.73
C PHE A 16 -29.85 -2.38 -16.04
N SER A 17 -29.30 -2.28 -14.82
CA SER A 17 -28.94 -3.32 -13.84
C SER A 17 -27.53 -3.91 -13.93
N GLY A 18 -26.76 -3.73 -12.84
CA GLY A 18 -25.49 -4.41 -12.58
C GLY A 18 -24.36 -3.46 -12.18
N GLN A 19 -24.45 -2.86 -11.00
CA GLN A 19 -23.48 -1.93 -10.42
C GLN A 19 -22.02 -2.39 -10.56
N THR A 20 -21.18 -1.60 -11.23
CA THR A 20 -19.74 -1.61 -10.97
C THR A 20 -19.53 -0.87 -9.66
N PHE A 21 -19.20 -1.62 -8.60
CA PHE A 21 -18.81 -1.09 -7.31
C PHE A 21 -17.44 -0.41 -7.45
N SER A 22 -17.44 0.80 -8.03
CA SER A 22 -16.34 1.74 -7.91
C SER A 22 -16.34 2.22 -6.46
N SER A 23 -15.50 1.60 -5.64
CA SER A 23 -15.22 2.10 -4.31
C SER A 23 -14.45 3.42 -4.42
N GLU A 24 -15.18 4.54 -4.48
CA GLU A 24 -14.66 5.83 -4.06
C GLU A 24 -14.60 5.81 -2.53
N PHE A 25 -13.53 5.24 -1.99
CA PHE A 25 -13.13 5.56 -0.62
C PHE A 25 -12.56 6.98 -0.66
N PRO A 26 -13.08 7.94 0.15
CA PRO A 26 -12.38 9.19 0.35
C PRO A 26 -11.05 8.87 1.04
N GLU A 27 -9.97 8.97 0.27
CA GLU A 27 -8.58 8.91 0.70
C GLU A 27 -8.36 10.03 1.76
N THR A 28 -8.58 9.71 3.04
CA THR A 28 -8.10 10.50 4.18
C THR A 28 -6.60 10.28 4.34
N THR A 29 -5.87 10.61 3.27
CA THR A 29 -4.44 10.33 3.15
C THR A 29 -3.65 11.54 3.65
N ASP A 30 -4.18 12.75 3.46
CA ASP A 30 -3.59 14.00 3.95
C ASP A 30 -3.45 14.03 5.49
N ALA A 31 -4.49 13.64 6.23
CA ALA A 31 -4.44 13.63 7.70
C ALA A 31 -3.54 12.52 8.28
N LYS A 32 -3.39 11.39 7.58
CA LYS A 32 -2.50 10.31 7.99
C LYS A 32 -1.03 10.66 7.72
N HIS A 33 -0.76 11.34 6.61
CA HIS A 33 0.58 11.82 6.28
C HIS A 33 1.04 12.87 7.30
N GLU A 34 0.21 13.85 7.63
CA GLU A 34 0.55 14.88 8.63
C GLU A 34 0.83 14.29 10.02
N ALA A 35 0.10 13.24 10.42
CA ALA A 35 0.34 12.53 11.68
C ALA A 35 1.64 11.69 11.65
N LEU A 36 1.95 11.02 10.54
CA LEU A 36 3.18 10.24 10.40
C LEU A 36 4.43 11.13 10.35
N GLU A 37 4.34 12.29 9.70
CA GLU A 37 5.44 13.27 9.66
C GLU A 37 5.69 13.91 11.03
N THR A 38 4.63 14.12 11.82
CA THR A 38 4.75 14.76 13.14
C THR A 38 5.22 13.79 14.23
N TYR A 39 4.84 12.52 14.17
CA TYR A 39 5.06 11.55 15.26
C TYR A 39 5.88 10.31 14.88
N GLY A 40 6.18 10.11 13.59
CA GLY A 40 6.83 8.92 13.07
C GLY A 40 8.12 9.21 12.30
N SER A 41 8.80 8.14 11.90
CA SER A 41 9.91 8.19 10.95
C SER A 41 9.65 7.17 9.85
N ASP A 42 9.63 7.59 8.59
CA ASP A 42 9.44 6.68 7.46
C ASP A 42 10.75 5.99 7.08
N LEU A 43 10.88 4.74 7.52
CA LEU A 43 12.02 3.88 7.20
C LEU A 43 12.07 3.54 5.70
N THR A 44 10.95 3.53 4.99
CA THR A 44 10.90 3.22 3.55
C THR A 44 11.58 4.31 2.73
N GLU A 45 11.33 5.58 3.09
CA GLU A 45 11.98 6.71 2.45
C GLU A 45 13.47 6.75 2.78
N MET A 46 13.85 6.49 4.03
CA MET A 46 15.26 6.39 4.45
C MET A 46 16.00 5.27 3.69
N ALA A 47 15.33 4.14 3.43
CA ALA A 47 15.87 3.03 2.66
C ALA A 47 16.12 3.43 1.20
N ARG A 48 15.14 4.11 0.57
CA ARG A 48 15.30 4.66 -0.80
C ARG A 48 16.45 5.64 -0.92
N GLN A 49 16.67 6.45 0.11
CA GLN A 49 17.76 7.41 0.16
C GLN A 49 19.13 6.76 0.46
N GLY A 50 19.17 5.44 0.72
CA GLY A 50 20.40 4.70 1.00
C GLY A 50 21.07 5.09 2.33
N LYS A 51 20.29 5.65 3.26
CA LYS A 51 20.79 6.10 4.58
C LYS A 51 20.81 4.97 5.61
N LEU A 52 20.12 3.86 5.34
CA LEU A 52 20.07 2.70 6.22
C LEU A 52 21.32 1.84 5.99
N PRO A 53 21.96 1.36 7.06
CA PRO A 53 23.06 0.41 6.93
C PRO A 53 22.55 -0.89 6.26
N PRO A 54 23.41 -1.68 5.61
CA PRO A 54 22.98 -2.98 5.10
C PRO A 54 22.94 -4.04 6.21
N LEU A 55 21.83 -4.78 6.32
CA LEU A 55 21.71 -5.92 7.22
C LEU A 55 22.54 -7.11 6.72
N ILE A 56 23.39 -7.65 7.60
CA ILE A 56 24.23 -8.81 7.30
C ILE A 56 23.86 -9.95 8.25
N GLY A 57 23.53 -11.11 7.68
CA GLY A 57 23.42 -12.38 8.41
C GLY A 57 22.18 -12.54 9.28
N ARG A 58 21.08 -11.83 8.96
CA ARG A 58 19.79 -11.93 9.68
C ARG A 58 18.62 -12.30 8.77
N ASP A 59 18.93 -13.08 7.74
CA ASP A 59 17.96 -13.46 6.71
C ASP A 59 16.84 -14.34 7.30
N ASP A 60 17.14 -15.17 8.30
CA ASP A 60 16.15 -16.05 8.93
C ASP A 60 15.07 -15.25 9.67
N GLU A 61 15.46 -14.23 10.44
CA GLU A 61 14.51 -13.35 11.13
C GLU A 61 13.68 -12.53 10.15
N VAL A 62 14.31 -11.96 9.10
CA VAL A 62 13.61 -11.19 8.07
C VAL A 62 12.59 -12.06 7.34
N ASN A 63 12.98 -13.26 6.91
CA ASN A 63 12.09 -14.20 6.26
C ASN A 63 10.91 -14.59 7.17
N ARG A 64 11.15 -14.76 8.47
CA ARG A 64 10.09 -15.07 9.44
C ARG A 64 9.12 -13.90 9.62
N CYS A 65 9.62 -12.67 9.68
CA CYS A 65 8.77 -11.46 9.71
C CYS A 65 7.89 -11.37 8.46
N ILE A 66 8.46 -11.58 7.27
CA ILE A 66 7.71 -11.59 6.00
C ILE A 66 6.60 -12.65 6.04
N GLN A 67 6.92 -13.87 6.46
CA GLN A 67 5.94 -14.94 6.59
C GLN A 67 4.80 -14.59 7.55
N ILE A 68 5.11 -13.96 8.70
CA ILE A 68 4.10 -13.54 9.68
C ILE A 68 3.21 -12.44 9.09
N LEU A 69 3.79 -11.44 8.43
CA LEU A 69 3.06 -10.34 7.79
C LEU A 69 2.10 -10.85 6.70
N CYS A 70 2.44 -11.94 6.01
CA CYS A 70 1.57 -12.56 5.00
C CYS A 70 0.44 -13.42 5.57
N ARG A 71 0.29 -13.55 6.90
CA ARG A 71 -0.78 -14.35 7.51
C ARG A 71 -2.11 -13.60 7.51
N MET A 72 -3.22 -14.34 7.42
CA MET A 72 -4.57 -13.77 7.53
C MET A 72 -4.98 -13.38 8.96
N THR A 73 -4.27 -13.88 9.98
CA THR A 73 -4.57 -13.64 11.40
C THR A 73 -3.28 -13.40 12.17
N GLU A 74 -3.27 -12.41 13.06
CA GLU A 74 -2.11 -12.01 13.87
C GLU A 74 -0.87 -11.74 13.01
N SER A 75 -0.98 -10.80 12.07
CA SER A 75 0.09 -10.41 11.15
C SER A 75 1.15 -9.50 11.77
N ASN A 76 1.21 -9.40 13.11
CA ASN A 76 2.07 -8.45 13.82
C ASN A 76 3.31 -9.20 14.37
N PRO A 77 4.45 -9.20 13.67
CA PRO A 77 5.65 -9.85 14.17
C PRO A 77 6.21 -9.12 15.40
N VAL A 78 6.62 -9.89 16.41
CA VAL A 78 7.28 -9.35 17.62
C VAL A 78 8.65 -9.99 17.76
N ILE A 79 9.68 -9.15 17.76
CA ILE A 79 11.08 -9.58 17.88
C ILE A 79 11.49 -9.56 19.35
N ILE A 80 11.76 -10.73 19.91
CA ILE A 80 12.16 -10.92 21.30
C ILE A 80 13.65 -11.31 21.34
N GLY A 81 14.34 -10.98 22.44
CA GLY A 81 15.79 -11.19 22.60
C GLY A 81 16.38 -10.32 23.71
N GLU A 82 17.64 -10.57 24.04
CA GLU A 82 18.40 -9.80 25.03
C GLU A 82 18.59 -8.34 24.58
N PRO A 83 18.75 -7.38 25.50
CA PRO A 83 19.14 -6.02 25.14
C PRO A 83 20.51 -6.03 24.46
N GLY A 84 20.69 -5.20 23.42
CA GLY A 84 21.97 -5.08 22.72
C GLY A 84 22.17 -6.02 21.52
N VAL A 85 21.27 -6.99 21.29
CA VAL A 85 21.32 -7.85 20.08
C VAL A 85 20.93 -7.12 18.79
N GLY A 86 20.71 -5.81 18.83
CA GLY A 86 20.43 -4.99 17.65
C GLY A 86 19.07 -5.25 17.01
N LYS A 87 18.00 -5.53 17.79
CA LYS A 87 16.65 -5.76 17.25
C LYS A 87 16.17 -4.66 16.29
N THR A 88 16.55 -3.42 16.55
CA THR A 88 16.27 -2.25 15.70
C THR A 88 16.83 -2.43 14.29
N ALA A 89 18.04 -2.99 14.15
CA ALA A 89 18.66 -3.23 12.85
C ALA A 89 17.90 -4.26 12.00
N ILE A 90 17.03 -5.10 12.57
CA ILE A 90 16.18 -6.01 11.78
C ILE A 90 15.04 -5.22 11.10
N VAL A 91 14.61 -4.10 11.71
CA VAL A 91 13.49 -3.27 11.24
C VAL A 91 13.97 -2.14 10.35
N GLU A 92 15.09 -1.51 10.72
CA GLU A 92 15.74 -0.44 9.94
C GLU A 92 16.50 -0.99 8.73
N GLY A 93 16.80 -2.30 8.72
CA GLY A 93 17.51 -2.95 7.62
C GLY A 93 19.01 -2.71 7.64
#